data_AF-A0A821E7T2-F1
#
_entry.id   AF-A0A821E7T2-F1
#
_cell.length_a   1.000
_cell.length_b   1.000
_cell.length_c   1.000
_cell.angle_alpha   90.00
_cell.angle_beta   90.00
_cell.angle_gamma   90.00
#
_symmetry.space_group_name_H-M   'P 1'
#
loop_
_entity.id
_entity.type
_entity.pdbx_description
1 polymer ?
#
loop_
_entity_poly.entity_id
_entity_poly.type
_entity_poly.pdbx_seq_one_letter_code
_entity_poly.pdbx_strand_id
1 'polypeptide(L)'
;MNNYFGGEKTISIHFNTPTSGVSTDIADIQNYIREKAEKKLEQCKTFEISLPPSITGITSESNKIEFKSLFQTPTLNELETISTNPDGSSLKLNEEQLKAVRQTGEFEVNSIHFPGQRHRWRLSNLLQSGIQSANEVLYEELSGALYMVIMYARDRIISNCFSFKATLRSWKHGVVSLIDALIGLPVVYSNGIDSQVEDERNKFLFIELSPHESEKEMHDEFCAQIPILLKMMAEYNKYIFREKQ
;
A
#
# COMPACT_ATOMS: atom_id res chain seq x y z
N MET A 1 23.90 61.74 -15.30
CA MET A 1 24.02 61.88 -16.76
C MET A 1 22.91 61.07 -17.39
N ASN A 2 21.86 61.74 -17.88
CA ASN A 2 20.71 61.09 -18.52
C ASN A 2 21.08 60.74 -19.97
N ASN A 3 21.33 59.46 -20.24
CA ASN A 3 21.43 58.97 -21.61
C ASN A 3 20.02 58.71 -22.13
N TYR A 4 19.43 59.73 -22.74
CA TYR A 4 18.22 59.58 -23.55
C TYR A 4 18.58 58.82 -24.82
N PHE A 5 18.33 57.51 -24.88
CA PHE A 5 18.16 56.80 -26.15
C PHE A 5 16.76 57.10 -26.70
N GLY A 6 16.54 58.35 -27.10
CA GLY A 6 15.31 58.84 -27.70
C GLY A 6 15.48 58.96 -29.22
N GLY A 7 15.47 57.83 -29.92
CA GLY A 7 15.19 57.82 -31.35
C GLY A 7 13.83 57.17 -31.53
N GLU A 8 12.80 57.95 -31.88
CA GLU A 8 11.50 57.40 -32.29
C GLU A 8 11.71 56.57 -33.56
N LYS A 9 11.96 55.27 -33.39
CA LYS A 9 11.97 54.31 -34.48
C LYS A 9 10.62 53.61 -34.47
N THR A 10 9.71 54.07 -35.32
CA THR A 10 8.47 53.34 -35.61
C THR A 10 8.84 51.99 -36.24
N ILE A 11 8.65 50.90 -35.51
CA ILE A 11 8.77 49.56 -36.04
C ILE A 11 7.40 49.21 -36.63
N SER A 12 7.26 49.29 -37.95
CA SER A 12 6.06 48.80 -38.63
C SER A 12 6.12 47.27 -38.67
N ILE A 13 5.10 46.63 -38.11
CA ILE A 13 4.98 45.17 -38.06
C ILE A 13 3.91 44.80 -39.09
N HIS A 14 4.33 44.10 -40.16
CA HIS A 14 3.42 43.58 -41.17
C HIS A 14 3.41 42.06 -41.14
N PHE A 15 2.23 41.45 -41.01
CA PHE A 15 2.10 39.99 -41.01
C PHE A 15 1.91 39.48 -42.44
N ASN A 16 2.93 38.80 -42.97
CA ASN A 16 2.79 38.08 -44.23
C ASN A 16 2.08 36.73 -43.98
N THR A 17 0.80 36.64 -44.33
CA THR A 17 0.01 35.41 -44.19
C THR A 17 -0.44 34.96 -45.58
N PRO A 18 -0.03 33.77 -46.05
CA PRO A 18 -0.37 33.31 -47.39
C PRO A 18 -1.85 32.97 -47.47
N THR A 19 -2.56 33.57 -48.43
CA THR A 19 -4.00 33.38 -48.67
C THR A 19 -4.32 32.32 -49.73
N SER A 20 -3.30 31.62 -50.26
CA SER A 20 -3.49 30.63 -51.31
C SER A 20 -4.19 29.37 -50.77
N GLY A 21 -5.44 29.15 -51.18
CA GLY A 21 -6.20 27.93 -50.91
C GLY A 21 -7.26 28.02 -49.79
N VAL A 22 -7.54 29.22 -49.28
CA VAL A 22 -8.49 29.43 -48.17
C VAL A 22 -9.84 29.93 -48.71
N SER A 23 -10.95 29.41 -48.16
CA SER A 23 -12.33 29.85 -48.49
C SER A 23 -12.49 31.37 -48.28
N THR A 24 -13.28 32.03 -49.12
CA THR A 24 -13.45 33.49 -49.15
C THR A 24 -13.82 34.07 -47.78
N ASP A 25 -14.69 33.38 -47.04
CA ASP A 25 -15.16 33.83 -45.73
C ASP A 25 -14.05 33.84 -44.67
N ILE A 26 -13.10 32.90 -44.78
CA ILE A 26 -11.97 32.77 -43.83
C ILE A 26 -10.88 33.79 -44.19
N ALA A 27 -10.70 34.10 -45.48
CA ALA A 27 -9.78 35.13 -45.93
C ALA A 27 -10.18 36.52 -45.41
N ASP A 28 -11.48 36.83 -45.40
CA ASP A 28 -12.01 38.09 -44.88
C ASP A 28 -11.77 38.23 -43.36
N ILE A 29 -12.00 37.15 -42.60
CA ILE A 29 -11.74 37.13 -41.15
C ILE A 29 -10.25 37.30 -40.85
N GLN A 30 -9.39 36.63 -41.62
CA GLN A 30 -7.93 36.75 -41.46
C GLN A 30 -7.45 38.17 -41.72
N ASN A 31 -7.96 38.82 -42.77
CA ASN A 31 -7.64 40.21 -43.08
C ASN A 31 -8.09 41.16 -41.97
N TYR A 32 -9.30 40.96 -41.43
CA TYR A 32 -9.82 41.77 -40.33
C TYR A 32 -9.00 41.61 -39.03
N ILE A 33 -8.62 40.37 -38.68
CA ILE A 33 -7.77 40.12 -37.51
C ILE A 33 -6.38 40.74 -37.70
N ARG A 34 -5.81 40.64 -38.91
CA ARG A 34 -4.52 41.21 -39.26
C ARG A 34 -4.51 42.72 -39.05
N GLU A 35 -5.44 43.44 -39.66
CA GLU A 35 -5.55 44.89 -39.54
C GLU A 35 -5.69 45.33 -38.07
N LYS A 36 -6.54 44.62 -37.31
CA LYS A 36 -6.78 44.94 -35.90
C LYS A 36 -5.58 44.63 -35.00
N ALA A 37 -4.82 43.59 -35.31
CA ALA A 37 -3.60 43.21 -34.60
C ALA A 37 -2.47 44.20 -34.89
N GLU A 38 -2.24 44.55 -36.17
CA GLU A 38 -1.21 45.52 -36.57
C GLU A 38 -1.48 46.88 -35.89
N LYS A 39 -2.72 47.37 -35.95
CA LYS A 39 -3.12 48.62 -35.27
C LYS A 39 -2.89 48.60 -33.76
N LYS A 40 -3.11 47.47 -33.10
CA LYS A 40 -2.98 47.35 -31.63
C LYS A 40 -1.52 47.18 -31.20
N LEU A 41 -0.71 46.49 -32.00
CA LEU A 41 0.70 46.24 -31.73
C LEU A 41 1.57 47.46 -32.05
N GLU A 42 1.21 48.25 -33.07
CA GLU A 42 1.84 49.55 -33.35
C GLU A 42 1.70 50.56 -32.20
N GLN A 43 0.64 50.42 -31.38
CA GLN A 43 0.42 51.28 -30.22
C GLN A 43 1.34 50.96 -29.04
N CYS A 44 1.99 49.79 -29.01
CA CYS A 44 2.96 49.43 -27.97
C CYS A 44 4.34 50.01 -28.29
N LYS A 45 4.42 51.34 -28.38
CA LYS A 45 5.62 52.06 -28.88
C LYS A 45 6.73 52.19 -27.83
N THR A 46 6.38 52.24 -26.54
CA THR A 46 7.37 52.44 -25.47
C THR A 46 6.89 51.76 -24.20
N PHE A 47 7.57 50.71 -23.77
CA PHE A 47 7.50 50.28 -22.38
C PHE A 47 8.34 51.26 -21.58
N GLU A 48 7.70 52.14 -20.82
CA GLU A 48 8.40 52.87 -19.75
C GLU A 48 8.77 51.86 -18.67
N ILE A 49 9.88 51.16 -18.90
CA ILE A 49 10.50 50.32 -17.88
C ILE A 49 11.17 51.28 -16.93
N SER A 50 10.46 51.66 -15.87
CA SER A 50 11.06 52.33 -14.72
C SER A 50 11.96 51.32 -14.01
N LEU A 51 13.20 51.21 -14.52
CA LEU A 51 14.22 50.44 -13.84
C LEU A 51 14.44 51.07 -12.46
N PRO A 52 14.42 50.27 -11.38
CA PRO A 52 14.82 50.77 -10.08
C PRO A 52 16.24 51.37 -10.19
N PRO A 53 16.54 52.42 -9.41
CA PRO A 53 17.83 53.11 -9.48
C PRO A 53 18.98 52.12 -9.27
N SER A 54 20.05 52.27 -10.04
CA SER A 54 21.21 51.38 -9.95
C SER A 54 21.79 51.42 -8.54
N ILE A 55 21.98 50.24 -7.95
CA ILE A 55 22.60 50.06 -6.63
C ILE A 55 24.01 50.70 -6.60
N THR A 56 24.69 50.75 -7.75
CA THR A 56 26.01 51.39 -7.89
C THR A 56 25.99 52.93 -7.88
N GLY A 57 24.81 53.55 -8.05
CA GLY A 57 24.64 55.01 -8.11
C GLY A 57 24.18 55.65 -6.79
N ILE A 58 23.85 54.85 -5.78
CA ILE A 58 23.44 55.33 -4.46
C ILE A 58 24.69 55.57 -3.62
N THR A 59 25.53 56.52 -4.05
CA THR A 59 26.64 57.02 -3.24
C THR A 59 26.13 58.12 -2.32
N SER A 60 25.41 57.72 -1.27
CA SER A 60 25.20 58.56 -0.09
C SER A 60 26.33 58.29 0.89
N GLU A 61 27.39 59.08 0.76
CA GLU A 61 28.42 59.51 1.72
C GLU A 61 29.10 58.55 2.73
N SER A 62 28.77 57.25 2.85
CA SER A 62 29.44 56.42 3.89
C SER A 62 29.72 54.95 3.59
N ASN A 63 29.26 54.35 2.49
CA ASN A 63 29.35 52.88 2.36
C ASN A 63 30.05 52.43 1.09
N LYS A 64 31.25 51.89 1.28
CA LYS A 64 31.97 51.03 0.32
C LYS A 64 31.04 49.85 -0.01
N ILE A 65 30.41 49.87 -1.19
CA ILE A 65 29.61 48.74 -1.65
C ILE A 65 30.57 47.57 -1.87
N GLU A 66 30.58 46.60 -0.96
CA GLU A 66 31.35 45.38 -1.14
C GLU A 66 30.81 44.63 -2.35
N PHE A 67 31.63 44.48 -3.39
CA PHE A 67 31.24 43.80 -4.64
C PHE A 67 30.69 42.38 -4.40
N LYS A 68 31.05 41.76 -3.27
CA LYS A 68 30.55 40.47 -2.80
C LYS A 68 29.06 40.49 -2.41
N SER A 69 28.54 41.61 -1.90
CA SER A 69 27.13 41.73 -1.51
C SER A 69 26.20 41.85 -2.73
N LEU A 70 26.71 42.32 -3.87
CA LEU A 70 25.96 42.41 -5.12
C LEU A 70 25.62 41.04 -5.72
N PHE A 71 26.43 40.01 -5.41
CA PHE A 71 26.21 38.63 -5.85
C PHE A 71 25.67 37.74 -4.73
N GLN A 72 25.38 38.31 -3.56
CA GLN A 72 24.72 37.57 -2.51
C GLN A 72 23.25 37.47 -2.88
N THR A 73 22.88 36.31 -3.43
CA THR A 73 21.47 36.01 -3.68
C THR A 73 20.71 36.21 -2.37
N PRO A 74 19.67 37.07 -2.34
CA PRO A 74 18.83 37.17 -1.16
C PRO A 74 18.33 35.76 -0.88
N THR A 75 18.67 35.22 0.28
CA THR A 75 18.21 33.90 0.67
C THR A 75 16.72 34.03 0.91
N LEU A 76 15.92 33.68 -0.10
CA LEU A 76 14.46 33.63 -0.06
C LEU A 76 13.92 32.58 0.94
N ASN A 77 14.79 32.01 1.77
CA ASN A 77 14.44 31.03 2.77
C ASN A 77 14.00 31.76 4.05
N GLU A 78 12.74 32.19 4.07
CA GLU A 78 12.12 32.85 5.23
C GLU A 78 11.96 31.90 6.41
N LEU A 79 12.08 30.59 6.20
CA LEU A 79 11.73 29.53 7.15
C LEU A 79 12.37 29.75 8.52
N GLU A 80 13.68 30.01 8.55
CA GLU A 80 14.41 30.20 9.81
C GLU A 80 13.96 31.47 10.54
N THR A 81 13.61 32.52 9.79
CA THR A 81 13.16 33.80 10.36
C THR A 81 11.74 33.73 10.91
N ILE A 82 10.88 32.88 10.32
CA ILE A 82 9.50 32.69 10.80
C ILE A 82 9.40 31.62 11.89
N SER A 83 10.39 30.73 12.01
CA SER A 83 10.41 29.67 13.02
C SER A 83 11.13 30.05 14.31
N THR A 84 11.95 31.10 14.28
CA THR A 84 12.93 31.39 15.34
C THR A 84 12.79 32.83 15.83
N ASN A 85 12.79 33.00 17.15
CA ASN A 85 12.90 34.30 17.79
C ASN A 85 14.30 34.91 17.58
N PRO A 86 14.46 36.23 17.75
CA PRO A 86 15.78 36.88 17.70
C PRO A 86 16.78 36.29 18.73
N ASP A 87 16.29 35.66 19.80
CA ASP A 87 17.11 35.00 20.83
C ASP A 87 17.54 33.57 20.45
N GLY A 88 17.20 33.09 19.25
CA GLY A 88 17.51 31.73 18.79
C GLY A 88 16.57 30.64 19.34
N SER A 89 15.55 31.00 20.12
CA SER A 89 14.52 30.06 20.60
C SER A 89 13.42 29.85 19.55
N SER A 90 12.85 28.64 19.48
CA SER A 90 11.73 28.36 18.56
C SER A 90 10.50 29.20 18.92
N LEU A 91 9.86 29.76 17.90
CA LEU A 91 8.63 30.54 18.05
C LEU A 91 7.50 29.63 18.54
N LYS A 92 6.83 30.04 19.63
CA LYS A 92 5.64 29.32 20.11
C LYS A 92 4.44 29.67 19.25
N LEU A 93 3.63 28.65 18.94
CA LEU A 93 2.39 28.82 18.21
C LEU A 93 1.35 29.58 19.04
N ASN A 94 0.57 30.43 18.37
CA ASN A 94 -0.57 31.12 18.98
C ASN A 94 -1.73 30.14 19.25
N GLU A 95 -2.65 30.49 20.15
CA GLU A 95 -3.80 29.63 20.50
C GLU A 95 -4.66 29.27 19.28
N GLU A 96 -4.85 30.21 18.35
CA GLU A 96 -5.57 29.97 17.10
C GLU A 96 -4.87 28.94 16.22
N GLN A 97 -3.54 29.01 16.13
CA GLN A 97 -2.72 28.06 15.37
C GLN A 97 -2.74 26.67 16.03
N LEU A 98 -2.69 26.61 17.37
CA LEU A 98 -2.83 25.35 18.11
C LEU A 98 -4.20 24.71 17.88
N LYS A 99 -5.27 25.51 17.82
CA LYS A 99 -6.61 25.03 17.49
C LYS A 99 -6.67 24.51 16.05
N ALA A 100 -6.05 25.20 15.10
CA ALA A 100 -5.96 24.76 13.71
C ALA A 100 -5.21 23.41 13.61
N VAL A 101 -4.03 23.31 14.25
CA VAL A 101 -3.26 22.07 14.36
C VAL A 101 -4.10 20.92 14.94
N ARG A 102 -4.92 21.18 15.97
CA ARG A 102 -5.80 20.15 16.54
C ARG A 102 -6.89 19.70 15.57
N GLN A 103 -7.47 20.62 14.81
CA GLN A 103 -8.59 20.32 13.92
C GLN A 103 -8.13 19.66 12.62
N THR A 104 -7.11 20.21 11.97
CA THR A 104 -6.68 19.82 10.61
C THR A 104 -5.26 19.28 10.53
N GLY A 105 -4.44 19.43 11.58
CA GLY A 105 -3.00 19.09 11.51
C GLY A 105 -2.17 20.13 10.75
N GLU A 106 -2.78 21.27 10.39
CA GLU A 106 -2.16 22.32 9.58
C GLU A 106 -2.36 23.70 10.23
N PHE A 107 -1.41 24.62 10.02
CA PHE A 107 -1.54 26.01 10.44
C PHE A 107 -0.90 26.97 9.43
N GLU A 108 -1.27 28.25 9.51
CA GLU A 108 -0.79 29.28 8.59
C GLU A 108 0.03 30.36 9.32
N VAL A 109 1.08 30.84 8.64
CA VAL A 109 1.97 31.92 9.11
C VAL A 109 2.13 32.94 7.98
N ASN A 110 2.08 34.23 8.31
CA ASN A 110 2.24 35.28 7.31
C ASN A 110 3.70 35.35 6.81
N SER A 111 3.89 35.56 5.51
CA SER A 111 5.22 35.78 4.93
C SER A 111 5.76 37.16 5.33
N ILE A 112 7.08 37.23 5.56
CA ILE A 112 7.76 38.47 5.93
C ILE A 112 8.15 39.27 4.68
N HIS A 113 8.69 38.63 3.64
CA HIS A 113 9.13 39.29 2.41
C HIS A 113 8.02 39.40 1.37
N PHE A 114 6.95 38.60 1.45
CA PHE A 114 5.82 38.62 0.51
C PHE A 114 4.50 39.05 1.20
N PRO A 115 4.24 40.37 1.32
CA PRO A 115 3.04 40.85 1.99
C PRO A 115 1.77 40.34 1.28
N GLY A 116 0.83 39.83 2.08
CA GLY A 116 -0.41 39.23 1.58
C GLY A 116 -0.32 37.73 1.25
N GLN A 117 0.87 37.13 1.29
CA GLN A 117 1.03 35.67 1.17
C GLN A 117 1.15 35.01 2.54
N ARG A 118 0.64 33.77 2.64
CA ARG A 118 0.68 32.96 3.86
C ARG A 118 1.31 31.61 3.57
N HIS A 119 2.18 31.16 4.45
CA HIS A 119 2.79 29.84 4.42
C HIS A 119 1.91 28.87 5.18
N ARG A 120 1.61 27.72 4.56
CA ARG A 120 0.87 26.64 5.20
C ARG A 120 1.83 25.56 5.67
N TRP A 121 1.79 25.30 6.96
CA TRP A 121 2.64 24.34 7.65
C TRP A 121 1.80 23.12 8.01
N ARG A 122 2.20 21.96 7.49
CA ARG A 122 1.53 20.70 7.77
C ARG A 122 2.42 19.84 8.66
N LEU A 123 1.86 19.34 9.74
CA LEU A 123 2.53 18.37 10.60
C LEU A 123 2.52 17.00 9.94
N SER A 124 3.54 16.19 10.22
CA SER A 124 3.55 14.80 9.80
C SER A 124 2.38 14.04 10.45
N ASN A 125 1.67 13.21 9.69
CA ASN A 125 0.57 12.38 10.20
C ASN A 125 1.00 11.47 11.37
N LEU A 126 2.30 11.15 11.48
CA LEU A 126 2.87 10.40 12.60
C LEU A 126 2.77 11.16 13.94
N LEU A 127 2.99 12.47 13.90
CA LEU A 127 2.95 13.31 15.10
C LEU A 127 1.52 13.74 15.40
N GLN A 128 0.79 14.27 14.41
CA GLN A 128 -0.58 14.73 14.58
C GLN A 128 -1.30 14.92 13.23
N SER A 129 -2.30 14.09 12.94
CA SER A 129 -3.07 14.14 11.68
C SER A 129 -4.27 15.10 11.70
N GLY A 130 -4.67 15.59 12.88
CA GLY A 130 -5.89 16.41 13.05
C GLY A 130 -7.18 15.58 13.17
N ILE A 131 -8.18 16.15 13.86
CA ILE A 131 -9.46 15.48 14.13
C ILE A 131 -10.26 15.23 12.83
N GLN A 132 -10.28 16.20 11.90
CA GLN A 132 -11.06 16.08 10.68
C GLN A 132 -10.56 14.94 9.79
N SER A 133 -9.25 14.90 9.54
CA SER A 133 -8.62 13.82 8.78
C SER A 133 -8.79 12.46 9.46
N ALA A 134 -8.69 12.39 10.80
CA ALA A 134 -8.94 11.15 11.53
C ALA A 134 -10.39 10.66 11.38
N ASN A 135 -11.37 11.56 11.40
CA ASN A 135 -12.77 11.21 11.20
C ASN A 135 -13.05 10.75 9.76
N GLU A 136 -12.45 11.40 8.76
CA GLU A 136 -12.57 10.98 7.35
C GLU A 136 -12.07 9.56 7.16
N VAL A 137 -10.86 9.26 7.66
CA VAL A 137 -10.29 7.91 7.64
C VAL A 137 -11.20 6.93 8.40
N LEU A 138 -11.72 7.31 9.57
CA LEU A 138 -12.62 6.45 10.34
C LEU A 138 -13.91 6.14 9.57
N TYR A 139 -14.52 7.12 8.89
CA TYR A 139 -15.72 6.88 8.10
C TYR A 139 -15.45 6.01 6.88
N GLU A 140 -14.31 6.20 6.22
CA GLU A 140 -13.87 5.37 5.11
C GLU A 140 -13.69 3.92 5.57
N GLU A 141 -12.95 3.69 6.64
CA GLU A 141 -12.71 2.36 7.23
C GLU A 141 -14.01 1.73 7.73
N LEU A 142 -14.89 2.49 8.39
CA LEU A 142 -16.18 1.99 8.86
C LEU A 142 -17.07 1.58 7.68
N SER A 143 -17.07 2.35 6.61
CA SER A 143 -17.83 2.02 5.40
C SER A 143 -17.29 0.75 4.73
N GLY A 144 -15.97 0.60 4.68
CA GLY A 144 -15.30 -0.60 4.19
C GLY A 144 -15.62 -1.83 5.05
N ALA A 145 -15.53 -1.69 6.37
CA ALA A 145 -15.88 -2.75 7.31
C ALA A 145 -17.35 -3.15 7.20
N LEU A 146 -18.27 -2.19 7.09
CA LEU A 146 -19.69 -2.45 6.91
C LEU A 146 -19.97 -3.15 5.58
N TYR A 147 -19.31 -2.73 4.50
CA TYR A 147 -19.40 -3.39 3.21
C TYR A 147 -18.93 -4.85 3.30
N MET A 148 -17.80 -5.09 3.98
CA MET A 148 -17.29 -6.44 4.21
C MET A 148 -18.28 -7.29 5.00
N VAL A 149 -18.91 -6.73 6.03
CA VAL A 149 -19.96 -7.44 6.78
C VAL A 149 -21.14 -7.74 5.87
N ILE A 150 -21.69 -6.77 5.14
CA ILE A 150 -22.89 -7.00 4.33
C ILE A 150 -22.63 -8.01 3.21
N MET A 151 -21.52 -7.86 2.47
CA MET A 151 -21.21 -8.70 1.33
C MET A 151 -20.76 -10.11 1.73
N TYR A 152 -19.88 -10.22 2.72
CA TYR A 152 -19.31 -11.50 3.12
C TYR A 152 -20.04 -12.18 4.27
N ALA A 153 -20.94 -11.53 5.02
CA ALA A 153 -21.64 -12.19 6.12
C ALA A 153 -22.48 -13.37 5.64
N ARG A 154 -23.14 -13.27 4.48
CA ARG A 154 -23.95 -14.39 3.96
C ARG A 154 -23.08 -15.60 3.66
N ASP A 155 -21.98 -15.38 2.94
CA ASP A 155 -21.03 -16.43 2.60
C ASP A 155 -20.32 -16.95 3.86
N ARG A 156 -20.06 -16.11 4.86
CA ARG A 156 -19.38 -16.52 6.11
C ARG A 156 -20.29 -17.24 7.10
N ILE A 157 -21.59 -16.95 7.12
CA ILE A 157 -22.57 -17.62 8.00
C ILE A 157 -22.95 -19.00 7.44
N ILE A 158 -22.96 -19.17 6.11
CA ILE A 158 -23.47 -20.37 5.44
C ILE A 158 -22.34 -21.25 4.86
N SER A 159 -21.13 -20.73 4.61
CA SER A 159 -20.05 -21.51 3.98
C SER A 159 -19.36 -22.50 4.92
N ASN A 160 -18.96 -23.64 4.34
CA ASN A 160 -18.30 -24.75 5.01
C ASN A 160 -16.84 -24.46 5.40
N CYS A 161 -16.18 -23.47 4.80
CA CYS A 161 -14.75 -23.23 4.98
C CYS A 161 -14.41 -22.30 6.17
N PHE A 162 -15.39 -21.54 6.67
CA PHE A 162 -15.23 -20.63 7.83
C PHE A 162 -16.49 -20.65 8.70
N SER A 163 -16.98 -21.84 9.03
CA SER A 163 -18.14 -21.99 9.90
C SER A 163 -17.86 -21.36 11.27
N PHE A 164 -18.54 -20.27 11.59
CA PHE A 164 -18.45 -19.60 12.89
C PHE A 164 -18.65 -20.57 14.06
N LYS A 165 -19.47 -21.61 13.85
CA LYS A 165 -19.68 -22.70 14.82
C LYS A 165 -18.41 -23.54 15.04
N ALA A 166 -17.68 -23.86 13.96
CA ALA A 166 -16.42 -24.59 14.03
C ALA A 166 -15.34 -23.74 14.71
N THR A 167 -15.22 -22.45 14.35
CA THR A 167 -14.28 -21.53 14.98
C THR A 167 -14.56 -21.35 16.47
N LEU A 168 -15.83 -21.15 16.86
CA LEU A 168 -16.20 -21.00 18.27
C LEU A 168 -15.96 -22.28 19.08
N ARG A 169 -16.23 -23.45 18.48
CA ARG A 169 -15.93 -24.76 19.09
C ARG A 169 -14.42 -24.92 19.30
N SER A 170 -13.61 -24.66 18.29
CA SER A 170 -12.15 -24.76 18.38
C SER A 170 -11.55 -23.73 19.33
N TRP A 171 -12.11 -22.51 19.37
CA TRP A 171 -11.68 -21.47 20.31
C TRP A 171 -12.01 -21.85 21.74
N LYS A 172 -13.24 -22.31 22.03
CA LYS A 172 -13.60 -22.83 23.36
C LYS A 172 -12.66 -23.96 23.77
N HIS A 173 -12.34 -24.85 22.84
CA HIS A 173 -11.42 -25.95 23.09
C HIS A 173 -9.99 -25.46 23.39
N GLY A 174 -9.49 -24.48 22.63
CA GLY A 174 -8.19 -23.85 22.88
C GLY A 174 -8.13 -23.11 24.22
N VAL A 175 -9.21 -22.44 24.63
CA VAL A 175 -9.30 -21.77 25.95
C VAL A 175 -9.29 -22.79 27.08
N VAL A 176 -10.05 -23.88 26.96
CA VAL A 176 -10.02 -24.98 27.93
C VAL A 176 -8.60 -25.57 28.01
N SER A 177 -7.97 -25.83 26.86
CA SER A 177 -6.59 -26.33 26.80
C SER A 177 -5.56 -25.37 27.42
N LEU A 178 -5.72 -24.06 27.24
CA LEU A 178 -4.87 -23.06 27.89
C LEU A 178 -5.08 -23.04 29.42
N ILE A 179 -6.32 -23.14 29.88
CA ILE A 179 -6.65 -23.22 31.31
C ILE A 179 -6.07 -24.51 31.91
N ASP A 180 -6.20 -25.63 31.21
CA ASP A 180 -5.66 -26.92 31.61
C ASP A 180 -4.13 -26.91 31.65
N ALA A 181 -3.47 -26.26 30.69
CA ALA A 181 -2.03 -26.05 30.68
C ALA A 181 -1.56 -25.13 31.82
N LEU A 182 -2.37 -24.15 32.22
CA LEU A 182 -2.07 -23.21 33.30
C LEU A 182 -2.28 -23.82 34.70
N ILE A 183 -3.28 -24.69 34.84
CA ILE A 183 -3.61 -25.40 36.09
C ILE A 183 -2.82 -26.72 36.21
N GLY A 184 -2.25 -27.22 35.10
CA GLY A 184 -1.38 -28.40 35.08
C GLY A 184 -2.13 -29.74 35.05
N LEU A 185 -3.38 -29.76 34.59
CA LEU A 185 -4.14 -31.01 34.39
C LEU A 185 -3.96 -31.47 32.93
N PRO A 186 -3.22 -32.56 32.66
CA PRO A 186 -3.14 -33.10 31.32
C PRO A 186 -4.49 -33.73 30.97
N VAL A 187 -5.30 -33.04 30.19
CA VAL A 187 -6.46 -33.66 29.54
C VAL A 187 -5.93 -34.67 28.55
N VAL A 188 -5.99 -35.94 28.93
CA VAL A 188 -5.76 -37.07 28.03
C VAL A 188 -6.84 -36.99 26.95
N TYR A 189 -6.44 -36.55 25.76
CA TYR A 189 -7.31 -36.49 24.60
C TYR A 189 -7.81 -37.90 24.26
N SER A 190 -9.13 -38.09 24.28
CA SER A 190 -9.79 -39.35 23.94
C SER A 190 -9.77 -39.67 22.44
N ASN A 191 -9.06 -38.91 21.63
CA ASN A 191 -9.11 -38.95 20.16
C ASN A 191 -8.48 -40.22 19.54
N GLY A 192 -8.01 -41.15 20.37
CA GLY A 192 -7.48 -42.44 19.93
C GLY A 192 -7.83 -43.59 20.88
N ILE A 193 -8.75 -43.40 21.82
CA ILE A 193 -9.17 -44.49 22.71
C ILE A 193 -9.94 -45.53 21.90
N ASP A 194 -10.79 -45.12 20.98
CA ASP A 194 -11.54 -46.06 20.14
C ASP A 194 -10.61 -46.88 19.24
N SER A 195 -9.61 -46.25 18.61
CA SER A 195 -8.62 -46.96 17.80
C SER A 195 -7.74 -47.88 18.66
N GLN A 196 -7.35 -47.46 19.86
CA GLN A 196 -6.59 -48.31 20.78
C GLN A 196 -7.44 -49.48 21.30
N VAL A 197 -8.72 -49.25 21.58
CA VAL A 197 -9.66 -50.29 22.01
C VAL A 197 -9.90 -51.28 20.87
N GLU A 198 -10.02 -50.82 19.63
CA GLU A 198 -10.10 -51.69 18.45
C GLU A 198 -8.80 -52.48 18.24
N ASP A 199 -7.64 -51.86 18.38
CA ASP A 199 -6.34 -52.53 18.28
C ASP A 199 -6.18 -53.62 19.36
N GLU A 200 -6.55 -53.33 20.61
CA GLU A 200 -6.51 -54.33 21.68
C GLU A 200 -7.53 -55.44 21.44
N ARG A 201 -8.76 -55.13 20.99
CA ARG A 201 -9.75 -56.15 20.61
C ARG A 201 -9.26 -57.06 19.49
N ASN A 202 -8.61 -56.50 18.49
CA ASN A 202 -8.06 -57.24 17.36
C ASN A 202 -6.91 -58.16 17.80
N LYS A 203 -6.07 -57.73 18.75
CA LYS A 203 -5.04 -58.58 19.36
C LYS A 203 -5.65 -59.76 20.11
N PHE A 204 -6.69 -59.53 20.91
CA PHE A 204 -7.39 -60.61 21.61
C PHE A 204 -8.03 -61.60 20.64
N LEU A 205 -8.67 -61.10 19.58
CA LEU A 205 -9.28 -61.93 18.55
C LEU A 205 -8.23 -62.76 17.79
N PHE A 206 -7.05 -62.19 17.52
CA PHE A 206 -5.94 -62.91 16.89
C PHE A 206 -5.42 -64.06 17.76
N ILE A 207 -5.35 -63.86 19.08
CA ILE A 207 -4.95 -64.92 20.03
C ILE A 207 -6.01 -66.02 20.06
N GLU A 208 -7.30 -65.67 20.05
CA GLU A 208 -8.39 -66.65 20.05
C GLU A 208 -8.48 -67.46 18.75
N LEU A 209 -8.22 -66.82 17.60
CA LEU A 209 -8.20 -67.47 16.28
C LEU A 209 -6.90 -68.21 15.98
N SER A 210 -5.85 -68.01 16.79
CA SER A 210 -4.62 -68.77 16.63
C SER A 210 -4.88 -70.22 17.03
N PRO A 211 -4.67 -71.21 16.14
CA PRO A 211 -4.99 -72.59 16.42
C PRO A 211 -4.22 -73.07 17.65
N HIS A 212 -4.88 -73.87 18.47
CA HIS A 212 -4.26 -74.48 19.65
C HIS A 212 -3.02 -75.28 19.21
N GLU A 213 -1.93 -75.27 20.01
CA GLU A 213 -0.62 -75.80 19.59
C GLU A 213 -0.70 -77.24 19.03
N SER A 214 -1.61 -78.06 19.57
CA SER A 214 -1.89 -79.43 19.09
C SER A 214 -2.49 -79.51 17.69
N GLU A 215 -3.34 -78.55 17.30
CA GLU A 215 -3.95 -78.50 15.96
C GLU A 215 -2.96 -77.96 14.92
N LYS A 216 -2.07 -77.06 15.36
CA LYS A 216 -1.02 -76.51 14.52
C LYS A 216 0.01 -77.57 14.14
N GLU A 217 0.44 -78.42 15.08
CA GLU A 217 1.33 -79.55 14.79
C GLU A 217 0.69 -80.53 13.79
N MET A 218 -0.59 -80.85 13.95
CA MET A 218 -1.32 -81.72 13.01
C MET A 218 -1.45 -81.12 11.62
N HIS A 219 -1.73 -79.80 11.53
CA HIS A 219 -1.80 -79.08 10.28
C HIS A 219 -0.44 -79.02 9.57
N ASP A 220 0.63 -78.74 10.31
CA ASP A 220 1.99 -78.67 9.78
C ASP A 220 2.48 -80.07 9.33
N GLU A 221 2.14 -81.13 10.06
CA GLU A 221 2.40 -82.51 9.66
C GLU A 221 1.61 -82.91 8.39
N PHE A 222 0.33 -82.53 8.31
CA PHE A 222 -0.48 -82.72 7.10
C PHE A 222 0.12 -81.96 5.91
N CYS A 223 0.51 -80.70 6.08
CA CYS A 223 1.17 -79.91 5.06
C CYS A 223 2.51 -80.51 4.62
N ALA A 224 3.27 -81.12 5.54
CA ALA A 224 4.51 -81.83 5.22
C ALA A 224 4.27 -83.11 4.39
N GLN A 225 3.10 -83.75 4.52
CA GLN A 225 2.73 -84.95 3.78
C GLN A 225 2.23 -84.66 2.35
N ILE A 226 1.71 -83.46 2.06
CA ILE A 226 1.19 -83.08 0.74
C ILE A 226 2.24 -83.25 -0.38
N PRO A 227 3.49 -82.75 -0.26
CA PRO A 227 4.51 -82.92 -1.30
C PRO A 227 4.85 -84.39 -1.57
N ILE A 228 4.82 -85.23 -0.53
CA ILE A 228 5.10 -86.67 -0.63
C ILE A 228 3.99 -87.37 -1.42
N LEU A 229 2.73 -87.08 -1.08
CA LEU A 229 1.56 -87.61 -1.78
C LEU A 229 1.55 -87.18 -3.25
N LEU A 230 1.83 -85.90 -3.53
CA LEU A 230 1.92 -85.40 -4.91
C LEU A 230 3.03 -86.09 -5.71
N LYS A 231 4.18 -86.36 -5.08
CA LYS A 231 5.29 -87.10 -5.72
C LYS A 231 4.94 -88.56 -5.99
N MET A 232 4.25 -89.22 -5.05
CA MET A 232 3.74 -90.58 -5.25
C MET A 232 2.71 -90.66 -6.37
N MET A 233 1.76 -89.72 -6.44
CA MET A 233 0.78 -89.66 -7.53
C MET A 233 1.45 -89.41 -8.89
N ALA A 234 2.50 -88.57 -8.92
CA ALA A 234 3.27 -88.33 -10.14
C ALA A 234 4.00 -89.59 -10.65
N GLU A 235 4.60 -90.37 -9.76
CA GLU A 235 5.25 -91.64 -10.12
C GLU A 235 4.24 -92.73 -10.52
N TYR A 236 3.10 -92.83 -9.83
CA TYR A 236 2.01 -93.75 -10.20
C TYR A 236 1.46 -93.45 -11.60
N ASN A 237 1.26 -92.17 -11.92
CA ASN A 237 0.85 -91.75 -13.26
C ASN A 237 1.89 -92.12 -14.32
N LYS A 238 3.20 -91.96 -14.04
CA LYS A 238 4.26 -92.42 -14.97
C LYS A 238 4.20 -93.93 -15.20
N TYR A 239 3.92 -94.73 -14.17
CA TYR A 239 3.81 -96.19 -14.29
C TYR A 239 2.62 -96.59 -15.18
N ILE A 240 1.43 -96.03 -14.94
CA ILE A 240 0.23 -96.29 -15.77
C ILE A 240 0.45 -95.92 -17.23
N PHE A 241 1.14 -94.80 -17.50
CA PHE A 241 1.44 -94.40 -18.87
C PHE A 241 2.49 -95.30 -19.55
N ARG A 242 3.32 -96.02 -18.79
CA ARG A 242 4.34 -96.92 -19.31
C ARG A 242 3.81 -98.33 -19.62
N GLU A 243 2.77 -98.80 -18.93
CA GLU A 243 2.09 -100.08 -19.25
C GLU A 243 1.15 -100.00 -20.47
N LYS A 244 0.85 -98.79 -20.95
CA LYS A 244 -0.05 -98.55 -22.10
C LYS A 244 0.68 -98.32 -23.45
N GLN A 245 2.00 -98.52 -23.52
CA GLN A 245 2.81 -98.52 -24.74
C GLN A 245 3.37 -99.92 -25.00
#